data_AF-A0A4R3J5B9-F1
#
_entry.id   AF-A0A4R3J5B9-F1
#
_cell.length_a   1.000
_cell.length_b   1.000
_cell.length_c   1.000
_cell.angle_alpha   90.00
_cell.angle_beta   90.00
_cell.angle_gamma   90.00
#
_symmetry.space_group_name_H-M   'P 1'
#
loop_
_entity.id
_entity.type
_entity.pdbx_description
1 polymer ?
#
loop_
_entity_poly.entity_id
_entity_poly.type
_entity_poly.pdbx_seq_one_letter_code
_entity_poly.pdbx_strand_id
1 'polypeptide(L)'
;MTKKKKISLFVMLFLLSVIFLGIGVIVRNTTMDDRKVSSTEKDTDSDDNQKENGRIGNKKEAEKLLDQTVTREEIEKKVGEWNNFEMDGAGCERGVYAGKFFYDNILINSRTYDKGETFRIVIVQDQ
;
A
#
# COMPACT_ATOMS: atom_id res chain seq x y z
N MET A 1 34.39 -15.90 20.43
CA MET A 1 33.89 -14.51 20.28
C MET A 1 34.46 -13.64 21.40
N THR A 2 35.28 -12.65 21.06
CA THR A 2 35.96 -11.76 22.01
C THR A 2 34.95 -10.89 22.76
N LYS A 3 35.14 -10.72 24.08
CA LYS A 3 34.20 -10.06 25.02
C LYS A 3 33.68 -8.69 24.54
N LYS A 4 34.48 -7.99 23.71
CA LYS A 4 34.13 -6.70 23.08
C LYS A 4 32.93 -6.78 22.11
N LYS A 5 32.77 -7.88 21.38
CA LYS A 5 31.65 -8.07 20.43
C LYS A 5 30.30 -8.31 21.13
N LYS A 6 30.31 -8.84 22.36
CA LYS A 6 29.08 -9.10 23.12
C LYS A 6 28.45 -7.81 23.65
N ILE A 7 29.28 -6.88 24.14
CA ILE A 7 28.80 -5.58 24.68
C ILE A 7 28.18 -4.72 23.57
N SER A 8 28.78 -4.71 22.38
CA SER A 8 28.22 -4.00 21.22
C SER A 8 26.84 -4.51 20.80
N LEU A 9 26.57 -5.81 20.97
CA LEU A 9 25.29 -6.40 20.59
C LEU A 9 24.17 -6.02 21.58
N PHE A 10 24.49 -5.99 22.89
CA PHE A 10 23.54 -5.60 23.92
C PHE A 10 23.17 -4.11 23.86
N VAL A 11 24.10 -3.23 23.49
CA VAL A 11 23.82 -1.78 23.35
C VAL A 11 22.90 -1.51 22.15
N MET A 12 23.08 -2.24 21.04
CA MET A 12 22.20 -2.12 19.86
C MET A 12 20.77 -2.62 20.14
N LEU A 13 20.64 -3.70 20.90
CA LEU A 13 19.33 -4.27 21.24
C LEU A 13 18.53 -3.35 22.18
N PHE A 14 19.20 -2.64 23.10
CA PHE A 14 18.55 -1.72 24.03
C PHE A 14 18.06 -0.43 23.35
N LEU A 15 18.76 0.06 22.32
CA LEU A 15 18.36 1.24 21.53
C LEU A 15 17.05 1.03 20.75
N LEU A 16 16.75 -0.20 20.33
CA LEU A 16 15.52 -0.53 19.61
C LEU A 16 14.29 -0.63 20.53
N SER A 17 14.47 -1.02 21.80
CA SER A 17 13.35 -1.19 22.75
C SER A 17 12.76 0.12 23.29
N VAL A 18 13.48 1.25 23.20
CA VAL A 18 13.00 2.55 23.74
C VAL A 18 11.96 3.22 22.83
N ILE A 19 11.87 2.81 21.56
CA ILE A 19 10.95 3.41 20.57
C ILE A 19 9.49 2.94 20.79
N PHE A 20 9.27 1.83 21.51
CA PHE A 20 7.94 1.21 21.66
C PHE A 20 7.13 1.64 22.89
N LEU A 21 7.67 2.48 23.79
CA LEU A 21 6.99 2.82 25.06
C LEU A 21 6.09 4.07 25.00
N GLY A 22 5.93 4.70 23.83
CA GLY A 22 5.22 5.98 23.67
C GLY A 22 3.83 5.93 23.03
N ILE A 23 3.31 4.75 22.65
CA ILE A 23 1.95 4.66 22.06
C ILE A 23 1.00 4.21 23.16
N GLY A 24 0.48 5.20 23.88
CA GLY A 24 -0.58 5.04 24.86
C GLY A 24 -1.78 4.32 24.25
N VAL A 25 -2.16 3.24 24.91
CA VAL A 25 -3.32 2.39 24.65
C VAL A 25 -4.61 3.22 24.62
N ILE A 26 -5.33 3.22 23.49
CA ILE A 26 -6.77 3.48 23.48
C ILE A 26 -7.46 2.19 23.06
N VAL A 27 -7.74 1.33 24.04
CA VAL A 27 -8.72 0.26 23.90
C VAL A 27 -10.09 0.93 23.99
N ARG A 28 -10.84 0.95 22.89
CA ARG A 28 -12.30 1.02 22.94
C ARG A 28 -12.84 -0.35 22.58
N ASN A 29 -13.25 -1.07 23.63
CA ASN A 29 -14.25 -2.12 23.53
C ASN A 29 -15.60 -1.52 23.13
N THR A 30 -16.40 -2.35 22.45
CA THR A 30 -17.88 -2.36 22.26
C THR A 30 -18.22 -2.27 20.77
N THR A 31 -18.91 -3.21 20.13
CA THR A 31 -19.64 -4.40 20.59
C THR A 31 -19.90 -5.20 19.31
N MET A 32 -19.62 -6.50 19.33
CA MET A 32 -20.22 -7.43 18.36
C MET A 32 -21.71 -7.47 18.65
N ASP A 33 -22.54 -7.19 17.66
CA ASP A 33 -23.90 -7.71 17.66
C ASP A 33 -24.13 -8.46 16.35
N ASP A 34 -24.73 -9.62 16.52
CA ASP A 34 -24.67 -10.79 15.65
C ASP A 34 -26.10 -11.11 15.20
N ARG A 35 -26.25 -11.61 13.96
CA ARG A 35 -27.47 -12.08 13.27
C ARG A 35 -28.44 -10.97 12.79
N LYS A 36 -29.16 -11.11 11.66
CA LYS A 36 -29.82 -12.30 11.09
C LYS A 36 -30.29 -12.04 9.64
N VAL A 37 -29.86 -12.90 8.71
CA VAL A 37 -30.56 -13.49 7.53
C VAL A 37 -31.54 -12.63 6.71
N SER A 38 -31.26 -12.44 5.41
CA SER A 38 -32.12 -12.91 4.31
C SER A 38 -31.45 -12.78 2.93
N SER A 39 -31.84 -13.70 2.05
CA SER A 39 -31.30 -14.14 0.77
C SER A 39 -31.29 -13.14 -0.40
N THR A 40 -30.35 -13.39 -1.31
CA THR A 40 -30.42 -13.28 -2.79
C THR A 40 -30.33 -11.89 -3.46
N GLU A 41 -29.12 -11.67 -4.00
CA GLU A 41 -28.74 -11.14 -5.32
C GLU A 41 -29.35 -9.83 -5.87
N LYS A 42 -28.39 -8.93 -6.10
CA LYS A 42 -28.13 -8.10 -7.29
C LYS A 42 -28.46 -6.60 -7.22
N ASP A 43 -27.42 -5.90 -7.67
CA ASP A 43 -27.36 -4.56 -8.21
C ASP A 43 -27.13 -3.42 -7.21
N THR A 44 -25.91 -2.90 -7.33
CA THR A 44 -25.49 -1.52 -7.08
C THR A 44 -25.75 -1.01 -5.68
N ASP A 45 -24.71 -1.05 -4.85
CA ASP A 45 -24.43 0.12 -4.05
C ASP A 45 -22.93 0.36 -4.03
N SER A 46 -22.56 1.49 -4.61
CA SER A 46 -21.30 2.16 -4.38
C SER A 46 -21.20 2.36 -2.87
N ASP A 47 -20.39 1.55 -2.20
CA ASP A 47 -20.14 1.75 -0.78
C ASP A 47 -19.19 2.94 -0.66
N ASP A 48 -19.81 4.11 -0.57
CA ASP A 48 -19.27 5.40 -0.19
C ASP A 48 -18.73 5.29 1.24
N ASN A 49 -17.59 4.63 1.39
CA ASN A 49 -16.87 4.53 2.64
C ASN A 49 -15.63 5.43 2.61
N GLN A 50 -15.88 6.64 3.11
CA GLN A 50 -14.92 7.57 3.70
C GLN A 50 -13.89 8.20 2.75
N LYS A 51 -14.25 9.39 2.23
CA LYS A 51 -13.28 10.47 2.03
C LYS A 51 -12.71 10.91 3.40
N GLU A 52 -11.76 10.15 3.93
CA GLU A 52 -10.60 10.78 4.58
C GLU A 52 -9.91 11.66 3.54
N ASN A 53 -9.35 12.81 3.94
CA ASN A 53 -8.58 13.69 3.05
C ASN A 53 -7.69 12.84 2.12
N GLY A 54 -8.03 12.81 0.84
CA GLY A 54 -7.40 11.85 -0.05
C GLY A 54 -5.95 12.23 -0.37
N ARG A 55 -5.18 11.21 -0.74
CA ARG A 55 -3.74 11.31 -0.90
C ARG A 55 -3.42 11.85 -2.30
N ILE A 56 -2.76 13.01 -2.34
CA ILE A 56 -2.32 13.67 -3.57
C ILE A 56 -0.96 13.11 -3.98
N GLY A 57 -0.91 12.50 -5.17
CA GLY A 57 0.30 11.95 -5.76
C GLY A 57 1.12 13.01 -6.49
N ASN A 58 2.45 12.91 -6.39
CA ASN A 58 3.37 13.76 -7.14
C ASN A 58 3.45 13.34 -8.62
N LYS A 59 2.61 13.94 -9.46
CA LYS A 59 2.52 13.65 -10.90
C LYS A 59 3.88 13.73 -11.60
N LYS A 60 4.68 14.75 -11.31
CA LYS A 60 5.98 14.96 -11.97
C LYS A 60 6.97 13.85 -11.64
N GLU A 61 6.98 13.36 -10.40
CA GLU A 61 7.82 12.21 -10.03
C GLU A 61 7.27 10.91 -10.59
N ALA A 62 5.94 10.74 -10.64
CA ALA A 62 5.31 9.58 -11.27
C ALA A 62 5.65 9.47 -12.76
N GLU A 63 5.58 10.59 -13.51
CA GLU A 63 5.93 10.64 -14.93
C GLU A 63 7.40 10.26 -15.19
N LYS A 64 8.32 10.59 -14.27
CA LYS A 64 9.72 10.16 -14.38
C LYS A 64 9.91 8.65 -14.24
N LEU A 65 8.94 7.94 -13.66
CA LEU A 65 8.98 6.49 -13.50
C LEU A 65 8.42 5.75 -14.72
N LEU A 66 7.85 6.44 -15.71
CA LEU A 66 7.36 5.81 -16.94
C LEU A 66 8.42 4.91 -17.57
N ASP A 67 7.98 3.71 -17.97
CA ASP A 67 8.80 2.63 -18.53
C ASP A 67 9.87 2.02 -17.59
N GLN A 68 9.99 2.51 -16.34
CA GLN A 68 10.87 1.94 -15.33
C GLN A 68 10.16 0.84 -14.55
N THR A 69 10.93 -0.15 -14.09
CA THR A 69 10.47 -1.18 -13.15
C THR A 69 10.92 -0.77 -11.75
N VAL A 70 9.96 -0.60 -10.85
CA VAL A 70 10.17 -0.09 -9.49
C VAL A 70 9.40 -0.90 -8.47
N THR A 71 9.80 -0.84 -7.20
CA THR A 71 9.03 -1.47 -6.10
C THR A 71 7.93 -0.54 -5.59
N ARG A 72 7.02 -1.07 -4.77
CA ARG A 72 5.97 -0.24 -4.13
C ARG A 72 6.57 0.80 -3.21
N GLU A 73 7.61 0.46 -2.46
CA GLU A 73 8.30 1.38 -1.55
C GLU A 73 8.95 2.53 -2.31
N GLU A 74 9.47 2.28 -3.52
CA GLU A 74 10.01 3.33 -4.37
C GLU A 74 8.93 4.27 -4.91
N ILE A 75 7.76 3.73 -5.29
CA ILE A 75 6.60 4.51 -5.71
C ILE A 75 6.12 5.38 -4.53
N GLU A 76 5.94 4.78 -3.35
CA GLU A 76 5.51 5.48 -2.14
C GLU A 76 6.48 6.62 -1.77
N LYS A 77 7.79 6.35 -1.80
CA LYS A 77 8.82 7.32 -1.47
C LYS A 77 8.90 8.49 -2.46
N LYS A 78 8.72 8.24 -3.76
CA LYS A 78 8.88 9.26 -4.81
C LYS A 78 7.58 10.00 -5.12
N VAL A 79 6.48 9.26 -5.20
CA VAL A 79 5.17 9.76 -5.62
C VAL A 79 4.28 10.09 -4.42
N GLY A 80 4.43 9.36 -3.33
CA GLY A 80 3.59 9.45 -2.13
C GLY A 80 2.77 8.18 -1.90
N GLU A 81 2.19 8.07 -0.71
CA GLU A 81 1.20 7.04 -0.39
C GLU A 81 -0.03 7.18 -1.31
N TRP A 82 -0.58 6.06 -1.75
CA TRP A 82 -1.80 5.99 -2.57
C TRP A 82 -3.04 5.75 -1.69
N ASN A 83 -4.21 6.07 -2.21
CA ASN A 83 -5.50 5.77 -1.58
C ASN A 83 -5.85 4.29 -1.66
N ASN A 84 -5.63 3.70 -2.83
CA ASN A 84 -5.94 2.30 -3.10
C ASN A 84 -4.92 1.71 -4.08
N PHE A 85 -4.73 0.39 -3.99
CA PHE A 85 -3.95 -0.38 -4.94
C PHE A 85 -4.75 -1.60 -5.40
N GLU A 86 -4.91 -1.73 -6.71
CA GLU A 86 -5.55 -2.89 -7.33
C GLU A 86 -4.55 -3.68 -8.16
N MET A 87 -4.68 -5.01 -8.11
CA MET A 87 -3.92 -5.92 -8.95
C MET A 87 -4.89 -6.83 -9.69
N ASP A 88 -4.92 -6.69 -11.02
CA ASP A 88 -5.81 -7.46 -11.89
C ASP A 88 -5.00 -8.43 -12.75
N GLY A 89 -5.35 -9.72 -12.68
CA GLY A 89 -4.83 -10.77 -13.54
C GLY A 89 -5.78 -11.17 -14.66
N ALA A 90 -7.00 -10.64 -14.69
CA ALA A 90 -8.00 -10.94 -15.69
C ALA A 90 -7.62 -10.27 -17.02
N GLY A 91 -7.50 -11.07 -18.08
CA GLY A 91 -7.23 -10.57 -19.44
C GLY A 91 -5.77 -10.24 -19.75
N CYS A 92 -4.84 -10.44 -18.81
CA CYS A 92 -3.41 -10.32 -19.08
C CYS A 92 -2.83 -11.64 -19.62
N GLU A 93 -1.86 -11.54 -20.55
CA GLU A 93 -1.11 -12.69 -21.08
C GLU A 93 -0.53 -13.54 -19.92
N ARG A 94 -0.39 -14.86 -20.12
CA ARG A 94 0.05 -15.80 -19.06
C ARG A 94 1.23 -15.26 -18.25
N GLY A 95 0.97 -14.86 -17.00
CA GLY A 95 1.98 -14.42 -16.04
C GLY A 95 2.19 -12.91 -15.93
N VAL A 96 1.46 -12.10 -16.70
CA VAL A 96 1.42 -10.63 -16.54
C VAL A 96 0.21 -10.26 -15.69
N TYR A 97 0.37 -9.29 -14.80
CA TYR A 97 -0.73 -8.69 -14.04
C TYR A 97 -0.68 -7.18 -14.22
N ALA A 98 -1.84 -6.53 -14.19
CA ALA A 98 -1.95 -5.09 -14.20
C ALA A 98 -2.02 -4.57 -12.75
N GLY A 99 -1.13 -3.67 -12.37
CA GLY A 99 -1.17 -2.97 -11.09
C GLY A 99 -1.67 -1.54 -11.28
N LYS A 100 -2.59 -1.08 -10.44
CA LYS A 100 -3.14 0.28 -10.47
C LYS A 100 -2.97 0.96 -9.11
N PHE A 101 -2.33 2.12 -9.09
CA PHE A 101 -2.16 2.94 -7.88
C PHE A 101 -3.04 4.19 -8.00
N PHE A 102 -3.99 4.33 -7.07
CA PHE A 102 -4.98 5.39 -7.09
C PHE A 102 -4.59 6.52 -6.13
N TYR A 103 -4.52 7.73 -6.67
CA TYR A 103 -4.37 8.98 -5.93
C TYR A 103 -5.55 9.89 -6.26
N ASP A 104 -5.77 10.92 -5.46
CA ASP A 104 -6.88 11.87 -5.68
C ASP A 104 -6.79 12.62 -7.01
N ASN A 105 -5.57 12.87 -7.47
CA ASN A 105 -5.29 13.67 -8.65
C ASN A 105 -4.72 12.87 -9.82
N ILE A 106 -4.19 11.66 -9.58
CA ILE A 106 -3.56 10.84 -10.61
C ILE A 106 -3.87 9.35 -10.44
N LEU A 107 -3.84 8.62 -11.55
CA LEU A 107 -3.85 7.16 -11.61
C LEU A 107 -2.57 6.68 -12.29
N ILE A 108 -1.85 5.76 -11.64
CA ILE A 108 -0.70 5.08 -12.22
C ILE A 108 -1.11 3.67 -12.63
N ASN A 109 -1.03 3.36 -13.92
CA ASN A 109 -1.16 2.01 -14.44
C ASN A 109 0.22 1.39 -14.66
N SER A 110 0.36 0.15 -14.24
CA SER A 110 1.61 -0.60 -14.27
C SER A 110 1.39 -2.05 -14.67
N ARG A 111 2.46 -2.73 -15.03
CA ARG A 111 2.49 -4.18 -15.28
C ARG A 111 3.47 -4.83 -14.32
N THR A 112 3.13 -6.01 -13.83
CA THR A 112 4.02 -6.83 -13.02
C THR A 112 4.06 -8.26 -13.59
N TYR A 113 5.24 -8.88 -13.53
CA TYR A 113 5.49 -10.25 -13.96
C TYR A 113 5.83 -11.16 -12.78
N ASP A 114 6.06 -10.58 -11.60
CA ASP A 114 6.53 -11.23 -10.38
C ASP A 114 5.46 -11.21 -9.28
N LYS A 115 4.18 -11.15 -9.68
CA LYS A 115 3.02 -11.12 -8.76
C LYS A 115 3.04 -9.91 -7.81
N GLY A 116 3.61 -8.80 -8.27
CA GLY A 116 3.56 -7.52 -7.59
C GLY A 116 4.69 -7.26 -6.62
N GLU A 117 5.85 -7.89 -6.80
CA GLU A 117 7.11 -7.48 -6.16
C GLU A 117 7.63 -6.20 -6.83
N THR A 118 7.58 -6.16 -8.16
CA THR A 118 7.96 -4.99 -8.97
C THR A 118 6.91 -4.62 -9.99
N PHE A 119 6.90 -3.34 -10.35
CA PHE A 119 5.90 -2.71 -11.20
C PHE A 119 6.60 -1.92 -12.29
N ARG A 120 6.43 -2.34 -13.54
CA ARG A 120 6.78 -1.53 -14.70
C ARG A 120 5.70 -0.48 -14.92
N ILE A 121 6.02 0.79 -14.71
CA ILE A 121 5.07 1.88 -14.90
C ILE A 121 4.80 2.07 -16.40
N VAL A 122 3.53 2.12 -16.79
CA VAL A 122 3.13 2.20 -18.21
C VAL A 122 2.43 3.51 -18.51
N ILE A 123 1.52 3.95 -17.65
CA ILE A 123 0.73 5.17 -17.86
C ILE A 123 0.60 5.91 -16.54
N VAL A 124 0.73 7.24 -16.60
CA VAL A 124 0.34 8.16 -15.54
C VAL A 124 -0.69 9.11 -16.15
N GLN A 125 -1.87 9.21 -15.55
CA GLN A 125 -2.96 10.05 -16.04
C GLN A 125 -3.61 10.81 -14.89
N ASP A 126 -4.27 11.92 -15.19
CA ASP A 126 -5.08 12.65 -14.21
C ASP A 126 -6.37 11.88 -13.87
N GLN A 127 -6.92 12.10 -12.67
CA GLN A 127 -8.23 11.59 -12.23
C GLN A 127 -9.33 12.63 -12.42
#